data_AF-A0A1B6LEH7-F1
#
_entry.id   AF-A0A1B6LEH7-F1
#
_cell.length_a   1.000
_cell.length_b   1.000
_cell.length_c   1.000
_cell.angle_alpha   90.00
_cell.angle_beta   90.00
_cell.angle_gamma   90.00
#
_symmetry.space_group_name_H-M   'P 1'
#
loop_
_entity.id
_entity.type
_entity.pdbx_description
1 polymer ?
#
loop_
_entity_poly.entity_id
_entity_poly.type
_entity_poly.pdbx_seq_one_letter_code
_entity_poly.pdbx_strand_id
1 'polypeptide(L)'
;EVINDLHSQGDWQTALEIQNKSEEEYNTVLWIRPEIEDLRFINNAVTSRSLNVLISIGCGSGFLEWLIHSATGLQVLGVEINPSWWTSRYISIYIPLIYQEDQKYAQILQDVNGAIMFCYFNNGPAFNDYLSKFKGQCLIIVGPKCNRHTNPHPFHPGFDCDEWVLTEYKQIQDSNDYIVVYDRR
;
A
#
# COMPACT_ATOMS: atom_id res chain seq x y z
N GLU A 1 -1.57 -8.73 -20.16
CA GLU A 1 -2.48 -9.89 -20.32
C GLU A 1 -2.11 -11.02 -19.36
N VAL A 2 -0.82 -11.37 -19.22
CA VAL A 2 -0.36 -12.44 -18.32
C VAL A 2 -0.74 -12.23 -16.85
N ILE A 3 -0.48 -11.05 -16.28
CA ILE A 3 -0.80 -10.78 -14.86
C ILE A 3 -2.32 -10.87 -14.59
N ASN A 4 -3.16 -10.48 -15.55
CA ASN A 4 -4.62 -10.59 -15.41
C ASN A 4 -5.08 -12.04 -15.41
N ASP A 5 -4.51 -12.87 -16.28
CA ASP A 5 -4.82 -14.30 -16.33
C ASP A 5 -4.41 -14.98 -15.03
N LEU A 6 -3.22 -14.66 -14.51
CA LEU A 6 -2.73 -15.18 -13.23
C LEU A 6 -3.60 -14.73 -12.05
N HIS A 7 -4.05 -13.46 -12.05
CA HIS A 7 -4.99 -12.97 -11.04
C HIS A 7 -6.30 -13.75 -11.06
N SER A 8 -6.87 -14.00 -12.25
CA SER A 8 -8.11 -14.77 -12.40
C SER A 8 -7.99 -16.22 -11.90
N GLN A 9 -6.78 -16.77 -11.93
CA GLN A 9 -6.45 -18.12 -11.45
C GLN A 9 -6.02 -18.15 -9.98
N GLY A 10 -5.84 -16.98 -9.34
CA GLY A 10 -5.30 -16.87 -7.99
C GLY A 10 -3.81 -17.19 -7.88
N ASP A 11 -3.07 -17.25 -8.99
CA ASP A 11 -1.64 -17.57 -9.01
C ASP A 11 -0.77 -16.33 -8.72
N TRP A 12 -0.84 -15.88 -7.47
CA TRP A 12 -0.10 -14.72 -6.98
C TRP A 12 1.41 -14.97 -6.93
N GLN A 13 1.86 -16.22 -6.77
CA GLN A 13 3.28 -16.55 -6.69
C GLN A 13 3.95 -16.32 -8.05
N THR A 14 3.35 -16.84 -9.13
CA THR A 14 3.85 -16.61 -10.47
C THR A 14 3.75 -15.13 -10.86
N ALA A 15 2.66 -14.44 -10.48
CA ALA A 15 2.51 -13.02 -10.76
C ALA A 15 3.62 -12.18 -10.10
N LEU A 16 3.94 -12.47 -8.82
CA LEU A 16 5.04 -11.84 -8.08
C LEU A 16 6.38 -12.07 -8.78
N GLU A 17 6.66 -13.32 -9.20
CA GLU A 17 7.90 -13.65 -9.89
C GLU A 17 8.05 -12.92 -11.23
N ILE A 18 6.98 -12.87 -12.02
CA ILE A 18 6.98 -12.24 -13.35
C ILE A 18 7.20 -10.73 -13.22
N GLN A 19 6.50 -10.08 -12.29
CA GLN A 19 6.66 -8.65 -12.02
C GLN A 19 8.11 -8.28 -11.69
N ASN A 20 8.79 -9.13 -10.91
CA ASN A 20 10.17 -8.90 -10.50
C ASN A 20 11.19 -9.15 -11.61
N LYS A 21 10.88 -10.01 -12.59
CA LYS A 21 11.80 -10.40 -13.68
C LYS A 21 11.61 -9.61 -14.98
N SER A 22 10.40 -9.17 -15.28
CA SER A 22 10.06 -8.52 -16.55
C SER A 22 9.96 -7.01 -16.39
N GLU A 23 10.76 -6.26 -17.16
CA GLU A 23 10.63 -4.80 -17.25
C GLU A 23 9.30 -4.39 -17.90
N GLU A 24 8.83 -5.16 -18.89
CA GLU A 24 7.55 -4.89 -19.55
C GLU A 24 6.39 -4.99 -18.55
N GLU A 25 6.34 -6.08 -17.77
CA GLU A 25 5.28 -6.27 -16.77
C GLU A 25 5.47 -5.38 -15.54
N TYR A 26 6.69 -5.03 -15.17
CA TYR A 26 6.92 -4.01 -14.15
C TYR A 26 6.32 -2.66 -14.58
N ASN A 27 6.48 -2.27 -15.84
CA ASN A 27 5.96 -1.01 -16.37
C ASN A 27 4.43 -1.00 -16.53
N THR A 28 3.75 -2.16 -16.48
CA THR A 28 2.28 -2.22 -16.53
C THR A 28 1.64 -1.97 -15.16
N VAL A 29 2.33 -2.30 -14.07
CA VAL A 29 1.83 -2.10 -12.69
C VAL A 29 2.47 -0.92 -11.97
N LEU A 30 3.65 -0.46 -12.41
CA LEU A 30 4.42 0.72 -11.95
C LEU A 30 4.73 0.80 -10.45
N TRP A 31 4.41 -0.22 -9.66
CA TRP A 31 4.65 -0.29 -8.21
C TRP A 31 6.03 -0.84 -7.84
N ILE A 32 6.32 -0.88 -6.53
CA ILE A 32 7.50 -1.56 -5.99
C ILE A 32 7.65 -2.99 -6.54
N ARG A 33 8.88 -3.51 -6.50
CA ARG A 33 9.21 -4.93 -6.74
C ARG A 33 9.39 -5.67 -5.41
N PRO A 34 8.31 -6.07 -4.71
CA PRO A 34 8.45 -6.78 -3.45
C PRO A 34 8.94 -8.21 -3.68
N GLU A 35 9.70 -8.74 -2.73
CA GLU A 35 9.81 -10.19 -2.53
C GLU A 35 8.75 -10.67 -1.51
N ILE A 36 8.59 -11.98 -1.38
CA ILE A 36 7.64 -12.55 -0.40
C ILE A 36 7.97 -12.12 1.04
N GLU A 37 9.24 -11.93 1.36
CA GLU A 37 9.70 -11.42 2.64
C GLU A 37 9.25 -9.97 2.88
N ASP A 38 9.02 -9.17 1.84
CA ASP A 38 8.52 -7.79 1.97
C ASP A 38 7.02 -7.79 2.27
N LEU A 39 6.26 -8.66 1.60
CA LEU A 39 4.83 -8.86 1.89
C LEU A 39 4.63 -9.36 3.32
N ARG A 40 5.47 -10.31 3.76
CA ARG A 40 5.49 -10.80 5.15
C ARG A 40 5.90 -9.72 6.14
N PHE A 41 6.84 -8.85 5.79
CA PHE A 41 7.23 -7.73 6.63
C PHE A 41 6.06 -6.77 6.86
N ILE A 42 5.31 -6.42 5.81
CA ILE A 42 4.08 -5.60 5.92
C ILE A 42 3.07 -6.30 6.84
N ASN A 43 2.80 -7.59 6.62
CA ASN A 43 1.89 -8.33 7.48
C ASN A 43 2.33 -8.35 8.96
N ASN A 44 3.62 -8.56 9.22
CA ASN A 44 4.15 -8.58 10.58
C ASN A 44 4.06 -7.19 11.23
N ALA A 45 4.30 -6.11 10.48
CA ALA A 45 4.14 -4.75 10.97
C ALA A 45 2.69 -4.49 11.43
N VAL A 46 1.69 -5.01 10.72
CA VAL A 46 0.29 -4.88 11.12
C VAL A 46 -0.03 -5.80 12.30
N THR A 47 0.22 -7.11 12.15
CA THR A 47 -0.27 -8.12 13.09
C THR A 47 0.46 -8.13 14.45
N SER A 48 1.72 -7.68 14.52
CA SER A 48 2.45 -7.56 15.79
C SER A 48 1.82 -6.53 16.74
N ARG A 49 1.01 -5.61 16.20
CA ARG A 49 0.29 -4.56 16.93
C ARG A 49 -1.15 -4.97 17.25
N SER A 50 -1.49 -6.25 17.10
CA SER A 50 -2.85 -6.79 17.23
C SER A 50 -3.86 -6.15 16.27
N LEU A 51 -3.37 -5.57 15.17
CA LEU A 51 -4.19 -5.05 14.07
C LEU A 51 -4.44 -6.18 13.06
N ASN A 52 -5.54 -6.09 12.33
CA ASN A 52 -5.96 -7.15 11.40
C ASN A 52 -6.38 -6.64 10.01
N VAL A 53 -6.38 -5.33 9.80
CA VAL A 53 -6.71 -4.69 8.52
C VAL A 53 -5.58 -3.78 8.06
N LEU A 54 -5.23 -3.82 6.78
CA LEU A 54 -4.38 -2.86 6.10
C LEU A 54 -5.22 -1.97 5.17
N ILE A 55 -5.22 -0.67 5.41
CA ILE A 55 -5.91 0.33 4.59
C ILE A 55 -4.87 0.97 3.67
N SER A 56 -4.85 0.59 2.40
CA SER A 56 -3.92 1.12 1.40
C SER A 56 -4.54 2.31 0.66
N ILE A 57 -3.98 3.50 0.87
CA ILE A 57 -4.45 4.75 0.27
C ILE A 57 -3.70 5.01 -1.04
N GLY A 58 -4.43 5.30 -2.11
CA GLY A 58 -3.83 5.51 -3.42
C GLY A 58 -3.23 4.22 -3.98
N CYS A 59 -3.89 3.08 -3.73
CA CYS A 59 -3.41 1.74 -4.07
C CYS A 59 -3.36 1.46 -5.58
N GLY A 60 -3.89 2.37 -6.39
CA GLY A 60 -3.99 2.22 -7.83
C GLY A 60 -4.90 1.07 -8.22
N SER A 61 -4.36 0.14 -9.00
CA SER A 61 -5.09 -1.06 -9.44
C SER A 61 -5.34 -2.08 -8.31
N GLY A 62 -4.69 -1.91 -7.16
CA GLY A 62 -4.78 -2.87 -6.05
C GLY A 62 -3.89 -4.09 -6.20
N PHE A 63 -2.92 -4.07 -7.13
CA PHE A 63 -2.07 -5.23 -7.42
C PHE A 63 -1.19 -5.63 -6.21
N LEU A 64 -0.52 -4.66 -5.58
CA LEU A 64 0.28 -4.91 -4.38
C LEU A 64 -0.59 -5.45 -3.24
N GLU A 65 -1.79 -4.89 -3.10
CA GLU A 65 -2.75 -5.27 -2.07
C GLU A 65 -3.25 -6.70 -2.26
N TRP A 66 -3.51 -7.10 -3.51
CA TRP A 66 -3.81 -8.48 -3.86
C TRP A 66 -2.67 -9.43 -3.50
N LEU A 67 -1.42 -9.05 -3.80
CA LEU A 67 -0.24 -9.84 -3.43
C LEU A 67 -0.12 -9.98 -1.90
N ILE A 68 -0.25 -8.89 -1.15
CA ILE A 68 -0.20 -8.90 0.32
C ILE A 68 -1.29 -9.84 0.87
N HIS A 69 -2.53 -9.66 0.43
CA HIS A 69 -3.65 -10.48 0.88
C HIS A 69 -3.43 -11.96 0.58
N SER A 70 -3.08 -12.29 -0.66
CA SER A 70 -2.95 -13.67 -1.12
C SER A 70 -1.76 -14.38 -0.47
N ALA A 71 -0.67 -13.66 -0.21
CA ALA A 71 0.53 -14.22 0.40
C ALA A 71 0.43 -14.41 1.92
N THR A 72 -0.39 -13.61 2.61
CA THR A 72 -0.34 -13.51 4.08
C THR A 72 -1.69 -13.76 4.77
N GLY A 73 -2.79 -13.68 4.03
CA GLY A 73 -4.15 -13.74 4.58
C GLY A 73 -4.60 -12.43 5.25
N LEU A 74 -3.75 -11.40 5.29
CA LEU A 74 -4.09 -10.09 5.86
C LEU A 74 -5.29 -9.49 5.12
N GLN A 75 -6.27 -8.95 5.84
CA GLN A 75 -7.35 -8.20 5.21
C GLN A 75 -6.80 -6.89 4.68
N VAL A 76 -6.95 -6.63 3.37
CA VAL A 76 -6.48 -5.40 2.74
C VAL A 76 -7.65 -4.65 2.11
N LEU A 77 -7.75 -3.36 2.38
CA LEU A 77 -8.75 -2.44 1.83
C LEU A 77 -8.02 -1.40 0.97
N GLY A 78 -8.36 -1.34 -0.32
CA GLY A 78 -7.83 -0.33 -1.24
C GLY A 78 -8.73 0.89 -1.31
N VAL A 79 -8.16 2.08 -1.13
CA VAL A 79 -8.89 3.36 -1.18
C VAL A 79 -8.37 4.22 -2.33
N GLU A 80 -9.28 4.71 -3.16
CA GLU A 80 -8.98 5.54 -4.33
C GLU A 80 -9.92 6.73 -4.47
N ILE A 81 -9.52 7.73 -5.27
CA ILE A 81 -10.28 8.99 -5.41
C ILE A 81 -10.98 9.15 -6.76
N ASN A 82 -10.58 8.41 -7.80
CA ASN A 82 -11.11 8.60 -9.15
C ASN A 82 -11.76 7.31 -9.68
N PRO A 83 -13.06 7.09 -9.42
CA PRO A 83 -13.75 5.90 -9.91
C PRO A 83 -13.74 5.82 -11.43
N SER A 84 -13.86 6.94 -12.15
CA SER A 84 -13.88 6.93 -13.62
C SER A 84 -12.57 6.44 -14.24
N TRP A 85 -11.43 6.72 -13.60
CA TRP A 85 -10.13 6.23 -14.05
C TRP A 85 -9.98 4.72 -13.81
N TRP A 86 -10.25 4.29 -12.58
CA TRP A 86 -10.03 2.90 -12.14
C TRP A 86 -11.08 1.92 -12.66
N THR A 87 -12.25 2.40 -13.09
CA THR A 87 -13.28 1.59 -13.78
C THR A 87 -13.19 1.65 -15.30
N SER A 88 -12.19 2.33 -15.85
CA SER A 88 -12.01 2.40 -17.30
C SER A 88 -11.62 1.04 -17.88
N ARG A 89 -12.02 0.79 -19.13
CA ARG A 89 -11.72 -0.46 -19.86
C ARG A 89 -10.23 -0.77 -20.06
N TYR A 90 -9.35 0.19 -19.75
CA TYR A 90 -7.92 0.09 -19.96
C TYR A 90 -7.18 -0.41 -18.72
N ILE A 91 -7.84 -0.45 -17.57
CA ILE A 91 -7.24 -0.79 -16.29
C ILE A 91 -7.85 -2.09 -15.79
N SER A 92 -7.00 -2.98 -15.28
CA SER A 92 -7.41 -4.19 -14.57
C SER A 92 -7.29 -3.93 -13.07
N ILE A 93 -8.33 -4.31 -12.33
CA ILE A 93 -8.44 -4.11 -10.88
C ILE A 93 -8.28 -5.45 -10.18
N TYR A 94 -7.38 -5.50 -9.20
CA TYR A 94 -6.97 -6.74 -8.54
C TYR A 94 -7.63 -6.96 -7.17
N ILE A 95 -8.17 -5.90 -6.57
CA ILE A 95 -9.04 -5.95 -5.37
C ILE A 95 -10.22 -4.98 -5.51
N PRO A 96 -11.37 -5.22 -4.86
CA PRO A 96 -12.45 -4.23 -4.82
C PRO A 96 -11.97 -2.90 -4.22
N LEU A 97 -12.09 -1.82 -4.99
CA LEU A 97 -11.71 -0.48 -4.54
C LEU A 97 -12.84 0.21 -3.78
N ILE A 98 -12.44 1.09 -2.87
CA ILE A 98 -13.32 1.91 -2.05
C ILE A 98 -13.06 3.36 -2.41
N TYR A 99 -14.12 4.09 -2.73
CA TYR A 99 -14.02 5.48 -3.14
C TYR A 99 -14.49 6.43 -2.05
N GLN A 100 -14.10 7.70 -2.13
CA GLN A 100 -14.47 8.71 -1.12
C GLN A 100 -15.98 8.91 -1.00
N GLU A 101 -16.72 8.65 -2.07
CA GLU A 101 -18.18 8.72 -2.12
C GLU A 101 -18.87 7.51 -1.47
N ASP A 102 -18.13 6.44 -1.17
CA ASP A 102 -18.70 5.25 -0.54
C ASP A 102 -19.09 5.53 0.92
N GLN A 103 -20.27 5.05 1.34
CA GLN A 103 -20.76 5.21 2.71
C GLN A 103 -19.81 4.66 3.78
N LYS A 104 -19.03 3.63 3.43
CA LYS A 104 -18.05 2.97 4.32
C LYS A 104 -16.72 3.72 4.45
N TYR A 105 -16.43 4.69 3.58
CA TYR A 105 -15.15 5.39 3.55
C TYR A 105 -14.77 6.01 4.90
N ALA A 106 -15.70 6.75 5.52
CA ALA A 106 -15.47 7.39 6.81
C ALA A 106 -15.26 6.36 7.94
N GLN A 107 -15.97 5.23 7.89
CA GLN A 107 -15.86 4.17 8.88
C GLN A 107 -14.49 3.48 8.82
N ILE A 108 -13.96 3.27 7.61
CA ILE A 108 -12.66 2.63 7.39
C ILE A 108 -11.53 3.50 7.94
N LEU A 109 -11.53 4.80 7.66
CA LEU A 109 -10.50 5.69 8.23
C LEU A 109 -10.59 5.79 9.75
N GLN A 110 -11.77 5.56 10.33
CA GLN A 110 -11.94 5.56 11.79
C GLN A 110 -11.70 4.19 12.44
N ASP A 111 -11.34 3.15 11.67
CA ASP A 111 -11.09 1.82 12.22
C ASP A 111 -9.78 1.81 13.01
N VAL A 112 -9.91 1.65 14.33
CA VAL A 112 -8.79 1.57 15.27
C VAL A 112 -8.00 0.27 15.15
N ASN A 113 -8.58 -0.78 14.54
CA ASN A 113 -7.92 -2.06 14.29
C ASN A 113 -7.16 -2.09 12.95
N GLY A 114 -7.18 -0.98 12.21
CA GLY A 114 -6.48 -0.83 10.95
C GLY A 114 -5.06 -0.28 11.13
N ALA A 115 -4.15 -0.71 10.25
CA ALA A 115 -2.97 0.03 9.86
C ALA A 115 -3.26 0.79 8.56
N ILE A 116 -2.66 1.96 8.36
CA ILE A 116 -2.77 2.72 7.11
C ILE A 116 -1.46 2.64 6.33
N MET A 117 -1.53 2.49 5.02
CA MET A 117 -0.36 2.43 4.14
C MET A 117 -0.45 3.44 3.00
N PHE A 118 0.68 4.08 2.72
CA PHE A 118 0.89 4.93 1.55
C PHE A 118 2.07 4.37 0.77
N CYS A 119 1.84 3.91 -0.47
CA CYS A 119 2.90 3.40 -1.34
C CYS A 119 3.11 4.34 -2.51
N TYR A 120 4.33 4.86 -2.67
CA TYR A 120 4.68 5.80 -3.75
C TYR A 120 3.77 7.04 -3.85
N PHE A 121 3.17 7.43 -2.73
CA PHE A 121 2.26 8.56 -2.65
C PHE A 121 3.01 9.88 -2.82
N ASN A 122 2.41 10.85 -3.52
CA ASN A 122 3.09 12.07 -3.95
C ASN A 122 2.31 13.36 -3.68
N ASN A 123 1.36 13.33 -2.74
CA ASN A 123 0.55 14.48 -2.36
C ASN A 123 0.57 14.68 -0.83
N GLY A 124 1.54 15.45 -0.34
CA GLY A 124 1.72 15.73 1.09
C GLY A 124 0.48 16.31 1.78
N PRO A 125 -0.20 17.34 1.21
CA PRO A 125 -1.44 17.86 1.78
C PRO A 125 -2.54 16.81 1.90
N ALA A 126 -2.73 15.96 0.89
CA ALA A 126 -3.70 14.87 0.97
C ALA A 126 -3.30 13.82 2.01
N PHE A 127 -2.01 13.50 2.09
CA PHE A 127 -1.47 12.58 3.10
C PHE A 127 -1.79 13.05 4.54
N ASN A 128 -1.53 14.32 4.86
CA ASN A 128 -1.85 14.88 6.17
C ASN A 128 -3.37 14.91 6.42
N ASP A 129 -4.18 15.19 5.40
CA ASP A 129 -5.65 15.12 5.50
C ASP A 129 -6.13 13.69 5.84
N TYR A 130 -5.60 12.66 5.18
CA TYR A 130 -5.89 11.26 5.52
C TYR A 130 -5.46 10.91 6.95
N LEU A 131 -4.23 11.27 7.36
CA LEU A 131 -3.73 10.99 8.70
C LEU A 131 -4.54 11.68 9.80
N SER A 132 -5.02 12.90 9.57
CA SER A 132 -5.84 13.64 10.54
C SER A 132 -7.17 12.93 10.86
N LYS A 133 -7.71 12.18 9.87
CA LYS A 133 -8.96 11.41 9.98
C LYS A 133 -8.70 10.00 10.52
N PHE A 134 -7.50 9.47 10.27
CA PHE A 134 -7.13 8.11 10.65
C PHE A 134 -7.01 7.95 12.17
N LYS A 135 -7.67 6.92 12.73
CA LYS A 135 -7.68 6.65 14.18
C LYS A 135 -6.84 5.46 14.63
N GLY A 136 -6.35 4.62 13.70
CA GLY A 136 -5.44 3.53 14.04
C GLY A 136 -4.06 4.00 14.50
N GLN A 137 -3.25 3.05 14.98
CA GLN A 137 -1.95 3.31 15.61
C GLN A 137 -0.75 3.04 14.71
N CYS A 138 -0.93 2.38 13.57
CA CYS A 138 0.17 1.97 12.69
C CYS A 138 0.08 2.68 11.34
N LEU A 139 1.16 3.32 10.94
CA LEU A 139 1.35 3.94 9.64
C LEU A 139 2.51 3.26 8.92
N ILE A 140 2.30 2.86 7.67
CA ILE A 140 3.32 2.30 6.80
C ILE A 140 3.51 3.26 5.62
N ILE A 141 4.76 3.67 5.37
CA ILE A 141 5.12 4.45 4.20
C ILE A 141 6.09 3.64 3.37
N VAL A 142 5.69 3.36 2.12
CA VAL A 142 6.50 2.63 1.15
C VAL A 142 6.96 3.59 0.07
N GLY A 143 8.26 3.67 -0.15
CA GLY A 143 8.79 4.54 -1.19
C GLY A 143 10.31 4.64 -1.20
N PRO A 144 10.84 5.47 -2.10
CA PRO A 144 12.27 5.67 -2.30
C PRO A 144 12.88 6.49 -1.17
N LYS A 145 14.09 6.12 -0.74
CA LYS A 145 14.94 6.96 0.11
C LYS A 145 15.59 8.12 -0.68
N CYS A 146 15.80 7.95 -1.98
CA CYS A 146 16.40 8.96 -2.86
C CYS A 146 16.04 8.70 -4.33
N ASN A 147 16.41 9.64 -5.23
CA ASN A 147 16.30 9.57 -6.70
C ASN A 147 14.89 9.64 -7.32
N ARG A 148 13.83 9.45 -6.53
CA ARG A 148 12.43 9.59 -6.96
C ARG A 148 11.67 10.45 -5.96
N HIS A 149 10.75 11.29 -6.45
CA HIS A 149 9.98 12.18 -5.58
C HIS A 149 8.76 11.45 -5.04
N THR A 150 8.69 11.34 -3.71
CA THR A 150 7.48 10.97 -2.97
C THR A 150 7.21 12.04 -1.91
N ASN A 151 5.94 12.20 -1.59
CA ASN A 151 5.47 13.11 -0.56
C ASN A 151 4.20 12.49 0.04
N PRO A 152 4.31 11.79 1.18
CA PRO A 152 5.42 11.84 2.16
C PRO A 152 6.71 11.12 1.71
N HIS A 153 7.85 11.59 2.21
CA HIS A 153 9.11 10.84 2.15
C HIS A 153 9.13 9.75 3.24
N PRO A 154 9.55 8.49 2.97
CA PRO A 154 9.42 7.37 3.91
C PRO A 154 10.04 7.60 5.30
N PHE A 155 11.20 8.27 5.37
CA PHE A 155 11.89 8.58 6.63
C PHE A 155 11.69 10.01 7.14
N HIS A 156 11.10 10.88 6.30
CA HIS A 156 10.94 12.32 6.60
C HIS A 156 9.59 12.80 6.05
N PRO A 157 8.47 12.23 6.52
CA PRO A 157 7.16 12.38 5.89
C PRO A 157 6.58 13.80 6.00
N GLY A 158 7.15 14.66 6.84
CA GLY A 158 6.67 16.03 7.03
C GLY A 158 5.35 16.07 7.80
N PHE A 159 5.24 15.28 8.87
CA PHE A 159 4.06 15.27 9.73
C PHE A 159 3.74 16.67 10.25
N ASP A 160 2.44 17.00 10.31
CA ASP A 160 1.97 18.25 10.94
C ASP A 160 2.07 18.20 12.48
N CYS A 161 2.21 16.99 13.06
CA CYS A 161 2.33 16.76 14.50
C CYS A 161 3.36 15.67 14.83
N ASP A 162 4.01 15.79 15.99
CA ASP A 162 5.04 14.86 16.48
C ASP A 162 4.47 13.59 17.15
N GLU A 163 3.28 13.14 16.73
CA GLU A 163 2.61 11.96 17.30
C GLU A 163 3.15 10.62 16.76
N TRP A 164 3.83 10.64 15.62
CA TRP A 164 4.30 9.44 14.92
C TRP A 164 5.79 9.19 15.17
N VAL A 165 6.13 7.95 15.54
CA VAL A 165 7.50 7.51 15.82
C VAL A 165 7.88 6.38 14.90
N LEU A 166 8.99 6.53 14.18
CA LEU A 166 9.56 5.45 13.39
C LEU A 166 9.99 4.30 14.33
N THR A 167 9.47 3.10 14.08
CA THR A 167 9.78 1.91 14.90
C THR A 167 10.47 0.80 14.14
N GLU A 168 10.12 0.59 12.87
CA GLU A 168 10.68 -0.47 12.04
C GLU A 168 10.90 0.02 10.60
N TYR A 169 11.86 -0.59 9.90
CA TYR A 169 11.99 -0.39 8.45
C TYR A 169 12.65 -1.59 7.78
N LYS A 170 12.38 -1.78 6.49
CA LYS A 170 13.00 -2.79 5.65
C LYS A 170 13.31 -2.22 4.27
N GLN A 171 14.50 -2.50 3.75
CA GLN A 171 14.85 -2.21 2.36
C GLN A 171 14.28 -3.29 1.44
N ILE A 172 13.68 -2.88 0.33
CA ILE A 172 13.12 -3.79 -0.69
C ILE A 172 14.26 -4.19 -1.64
N GLN A 173 14.62 -5.48 -1.63
CA GLN A 173 15.72 -6.03 -2.44
C GLN A 173 17.01 -5.19 -2.34
N ASP A 174 17.74 -5.05 -3.45
CA ASP A 174 18.90 -4.16 -3.62
C ASP A 174 18.51 -2.75 -4.13
N SER A 175 17.22 -2.41 -4.08
CA SER A 175 16.70 -1.11 -4.51
C SER A 175 16.95 -0.01 -3.48
N ASN A 176 16.65 1.25 -3.83
CA ASN A 176 16.61 2.35 -2.86
C ASN A 176 15.21 2.56 -2.25
N ASP A 177 14.31 1.58 -2.39
CA ASP A 177 12.96 1.63 -1.83
C ASP A 177 12.90 0.94 -0.47
N TYR A 178 12.06 1.49 0.41
CA TYR A 178 11.92 1.07 1.79
C TYR A 178 10.46 0.97 2.18
N ILE A 179 10.15 0.01 3.04
CA ILE A 179 8.92 -0.07 3.83
C ILE A 179 9.28 0.48 5.21
N VAL A 180 8.69 1.60 5.61
CA VAL A 180 8.96 2.26 6.90
C VAL A 180 7.69 2.27 7.73
N VAL A 181 7.80 1.85 8.99
CA VAL A 181 6.68 1.70 9.92
C VAL A 181 6.81 2.75 11.02
N TYR A 182 5.69 3.42 11.28
CA TYR A 182 5.52 4.39 12.34
C TYR A 182 4.40 3.96 13.28
N ASP A 183 4.63 4.18 14.57
CA ASP A 183 3.63 4.04 15.62
C ASP A 183 3.17 5.41 16.12
N ARG A 184 1.86 5.53 16.34
CA ARG A 184 1.27 6.67 17.03
C ARG A 184 1.53 6.56 18.54
N ARG A 185 2.00 7.65 19.16
CA ARG A 185 2.21 7.79 20.61
C ARG A 185 0.91 7.91 21.40
#